data_AF-A0A7V1N8B5-F1
#
_entry.id   AF-A0A7V1N8B5-F1
#
_cell.length_a   1.000
_cell.length_b   1.000
_cell.length_c   1.000
_cell.angle_alpha   90.00
_cell.angle_beta   90.00
_cell.angle_gamma   90.00
#
_symmetry.space_group_name_H-M   'P 1'
#
loop_
_entity.id
_entity.type
_entity.pdbx_description
1 polymer ?
#
loop_
_entity_poly.entity_id
_entity_poly.type
_entity_poly.pdbx_seq_one_letter_code
_entity_poly.pdbx_strand_id
1 'polypeptide(L)'
;MSKGPSMSRDTNDKDHRVLATRYTEFQNLMRHRVNEVLLVSSLYDSFILAQDGQIHELMLSEYTDLNLYNVPGLTRAGNAEEALELIEKGGRFDLIITTAHIGDMSLAEFARKLRAAAPGVPLLLLAYDDRDLQLVSTDEVHRLFERVFLWQGDFRILLAMVKSVEDRLNVEHDTQAMGVQVILLVEDNIRFYSSFLPMIFTEVLRHSQNLLSEGMNLAHKILRMRARPKILHCDTFEEAMELYLRYEKTILGVITDIEFAWGGEKKRNAGAELTRRIKERRPDIPMVLESFQPEVASLAKELGVDFLLKGSATLLQDLRAFMLKNFGFGDFVFYLPDGRKIDRATDMKSLEEKLRTVPEESILYHAERDHFSTWLKARTEFGLADRLKPRKVTDFPSVEALRREIIDSIRDFRRELTRGIVADFRRDSFDPANSFAHIGGGSMGGKARGIAFLNRMIQSEQLASRFPGVRITVPGTVVLCTEVFDEFLERNDLRDFALQSENDEEILRRFSEAKLPHKALVDLTDYLSRVEGPIAVRSSSLLEDSHYQPFAGVYKTVMLPNLHPDLQVRMRQLTQAIQQVYASTFTLRAKSYIAATPYRLEEEK
;
A
#
# COMPACT_ATOMS: atom_id res chain seq x y z
N MET A 1 -46.39 13.56 -30.84
CA MET A 1 -45.03 13.74 -31.39
C MET A 1 -44.08 13.97 -30.22
N SER A 2 -43.47 12.91 -29.72
CA SER A 2 -42.66 12.90 -28.50
C SER A 2 -41.22 13.33 -28.78
N LYS A 3 -40.75 14.36 -28.05
CA LYS A 3 -39.33 14.67 -27.89
C LYS A 3 -38.71 13.63 -26.95
N GLY A 4 -37.69 12.90 -27.42
CA GLY A 4 -36.87 12.03 -26.58
C GLY A 4 -35.88 12.83 -25.72
N PRO A 5 -35.47 12.33 -24.55
CA PRO A 5 -34.61 13.07 -23.64
C PRO A 5 -33.14 13.01 -24.08
N SER A 6 -32.46 14.15 -23.91
CA SER A 6 -31.03 14.35 -24.10
C SER A 6 -30.20 13.50 -23.12
N MET A 7 -29.35 12.61 -23.63
CA MET A 7 -28.27 12.02 -22.83
C MET A 7 -27.18 13.07 -22.58
N SER A 8 -26.88 13.28 -21.31
CA SER A 8 -25.83 14.16 -20.79
C SER A 8 -24.43 13.66 -21.17
N ARG A 9 -23.56 14.59 -21.58
CA ARG A 9 -22.14 14.37 -21.95
C ARG A 9 -21.17 14.42 -20.75
N ASP A 10 -21.67 14.37 -19.51
CA ASP A 10 -20.89 14.73 -18.31
C ASP A 10 -20.19 13.57 -17.58
N THR A 11 -20.27 12.33 -18.05
CA THR A 11 -19.72 11.17 -17.32
C THR A 11 -18.30 10.76 -17.74
N ASN A 12 -17.73 11.30 -18.81
CA ASN A 12 -16.46 10.82 -19.37
C ASN A 12 -15.22 11.66 -19.00
N ASP A 13 -15.40 12.79 -18.29
CA ASP A 13 -14.34 13.78 -18.01
C ASP A 13 -13.70 13.60 -16.61
N LYS A 14 -14.23 12.71 -15.76
CA LYS A 14 -13.77 12.52 -14.36
C LYS A 14 -12.72 11.43 -14.18
N ASP A 15 -12.57 10.49 -15.11
CA ASP A 15 -11.91 9.20 -14.82
C ASP A 15 -10.41 9.15 -15.17
N HIS A 16 -9.85 10.15 -15.86
CA HIS A 16 -8.45 10.12 -16.31
C HIS A 16 -7.52 11.15 -15.63
N ARG A 17 -8.03 11.98 -14.72
CA ARG A 17 -7.20 12.73 -13.75
C ARG A 17 -6.52 11.81 -12.73
N VAL A 18 -6.69 10.49 -12.80
CA VAL A 18 -6.61 9.60 -11.64
C VAL A 18 -5.18 9.23 -11.19
N LEU A 19 -4.16 9.12 -12.04
CA LEU A 19 -2.86 8.54 -11.62
C LEU A 19 -1.81 9.54 -11.09
N ALA A 20 -1.61 10.68 -11.76
CA ALA A 20 -0.75 11.75 -11.24
C ALA A 20 -1.37 12.38 -9.99
N THR A 21 -2.69 12.55 -9.99
CA THR A 21 -3.46 12.96 -8.81
C THR A 21 -3.37 11.89 -7.72
N ARG A 22 -3.46 10.59 -8.01
CA ARG A 22 -3.28 9.52 -7.00
C ARG A 22 -1.97 9.60 -6.24
N TYR A 23 -0.83 9.79 -6.91
CA TYR A 23 0.46 9.91 -6.19
C TYR A 23 0.44 11.08 -5.20
N THR A 24 -0.09 12.23 -5.63
CA THR A 24 -0.28 13.42 -4.78
C THR A 24 -1.37 13.19 -3.71
N GLU A 25 -2.41 12.42 -3.99
CA GLU A 25 -3.48 12.08 -3.05
C GLU A 25 -2.97 11.14 -1.96
N PHE A 26 -2.21 10.08 -2.30
CA PHE A 26 -1.55 9.23 -1.31
C PHE A 26 -0.52 9.99 -0.47
N GLN A 27 0.19 10.98 -1.05
CA GLN A 27 1.07 11.87 -0.30
C GLN A 27 0.33 12.65 0.79
N ASN A 28 -0.93 12.98 0.55
CA ASN A 28 -1.77 13.76 1.45
C ASN A 28 -2.46 12.92 2.54
N LEU A 29 -2.37 11.58 2.49
CA LEU A 29 -2.89 10.69 3.53
C LEU A 29 -1.98 10.59 4.75
N MET A 30 -2.54 10.19 5.89
CA MET A 30 -1.80 10.04 7.17
C MET A 30 -1.02 11.31 7.53
N ARG A 31 -1.70 12.46 7.52
CA ARG A 31 -1.15 13.79 7.83
C ARG A 31 -0.68 13.90 9.27
N HIS A 32 -1.42 13.29 10.20
CA HIS A 32 -1.05 13.23 11.60
C HIS A 32 -0.29 11.93 11.85
N ARG A 33 0.93 12.05 12.38
CA ARG A 33 1.76 10.93 12.79
C ARG A 33 2.24 11.19 14.20
N VAL A 34 2.30 10.13 14.98
CA VAL A 34 2.94 10.17 16.28
C VAL A 34 4.44 9.98 16.05
N ASN A 35 5.22 11.01 16.32
CA ASN A 35 6.68 10.98 16.19
C ASN A 35 7.34 10.94 17.56
N GLU A 36 6.78 11.58 18.58
CA GLU A 36 7.32 11.58 19.93
C GLU A 36 6.28 11.12 20.96
N VAL A 37 6.61 10.09 21.72
CA VAL A 37 5.79 9.53 22.80
C VAL A 37 6.47 9.79 24.13
N LEU A 38 5.74 10.40 25.07
CA LEU A 38 6.14 10.46 26.48
C LEU A 38 5.55 9.26 27.23
N LEU A 39 6.41 8.34 27.68
CA LEU A 39 6.04 7.20 28.52
C LEU A 39 6.32 7.52 29.98
N VAL A 40 5.26 7.70 30.75
CA VAL A 40 5.32 7.99 32.19
C VAL A 40 5.09 6.68 32.94
N SER A 41 6.17 6.14 33.50
CA SER A 41 6.14 4.82 34.11
C SER A 41 7.16 4.70 35.23
N SER A 42 6.79 4.02 36.32
CA SER A 42 7.77 3.62 37.33
C SER A 42 8.88 2.76 36.71
N LEU A 43 10.03 2.66 37.41
CA LEU A 43 11.13 1.80 36.94
C LEU A 43 10.68 0.33 36.81
N TYR A 44 9.80 -0.11 37.71
CA TYR A 44 9.28 -1.47 37.71
C TYR A 44 8.34 -1.73 36.55
N ASP A 45 7.37 -0.84 36.32
CA ASP A 45 6.44 -0.95 35.20
C ASP A 45 7.17 -0.94 33.85
N SER A 46 8.14 -0.03 33.71
CA SER A 46 8.99 0.02 32.53
C SER A 46 9.77 -1.28 32.33
N PHE A 47 10.17 -1.97 33.41
CA PHE A 47 10.83 -3.27 33.32
C PHE A 47 9.84 -4.38 32.94
N ILE A 48 8.58 -4.32 33.33
CA ILE A 48 7.58 -5.32 32.89
C ILE A 48 7.29 -5.21 31.39
N LEU A 49 7.22 -4.00 30.84
CA LEU A 49 7.06 -3.79 29.40
C LEU A 49 8.30 -4.24 28.61
N ALA A 50 9.47 -4.08 29.22
CA ALA A 50 10.75 -4.38 28.65
C ALA A 50 11.23 -5.75 29.17
N GLN A 51 10.94 -6.87 28.49
CA GLN A 51 11.38 -8.20 28.95
C GLN A 51 12.86 -8.25 29.41
N ASP A 52 13.74 -7.39 28.84
CA ASP A 52 15.13 -7.17 29.29
C ASP A 52 15.56 -5.67 29.30
N GLY A 53 14.64 -4.72 29.58
CA GLY A 53 15.00 -3.28 29.65
C GLY A 53 15.10 -2.53 28.31
N GLN A 54 14.84 -3.20 27.18
CA GLN A 54 14.96 -2.65 25.82
C GLN A 54 13.60 -2.48 25.08
N ILE A 55 12.63 -1.75 25.66
CA ILE A 55 11.35 -1.43 24.95
C ILE A 55 11.61 -0.81 23.58
N HIS A 56 12.63 0.06 23.49
CA HIS A 56 12.99 0.70 22.23
C HIS A 56 13.40 -0.32 21.17
N GLU A 57 14.09 -1.41 21.55
CA GLU A 57 14.50 -2.45 20.60
C GLU A 57 13.31 -3.31 20.16
N LEU A 58 12.38 -3.64 21.06
CA LEU A 58 11.14 -4.35 20.72
C LEU A 58 10.21 -3.53 19.82
N MET A 59 10.10 -2.22 20.09
CA MET A 59 9.36 -1.31 19.22
C MET A 59 10.04 -1.18 17.86
N LEU A 60 11.37 -1.04 17.83
CA LEU A 60 12.13 -0.95 16.59
C LEU A 60 12.02 -2.23 15.76
N SER A 61 12.12 -3.41 16.38
CA SER A 61 12.03 -4.69 15.69
C SER A 61 10.66 -4.89 15.05
N GLU A 62 9.57 -4.67 15.79
CA GLU A 62 8.22 -4.86 15.25
C GLU A 62 7.89 -3.82 14.16
N TYR A 63 8.30 -2.56 14.34
CA TYR A 63 8.12 -1.57 13.27
C TYR A 63 8.94 -1.93 12.03
N THR A 64 10.16 -2.46 12.20
CA THR A 64 11.02 -2.89 11.09
C THR A 64 10.44 -4.12 10.39
N ASP A 65 9.98 -5.12 11.14
CA ASP A 65 9.31 -6.32 10.63
C ASP A 65 8.03 -5.94 9.86
N LEU A 66 7.36 -4.87 10.29
CA LEU A 66 6.21 -4.31 9.61
C LEU A 66 6.55 -3.24 8.55
N ASN A 67 7.82 -3.08 8.19
CA ASN A 67 8.33 -2.09 7.23
C ASN A 67 7.78 -0.67 7.47
N LEU A 68 7.57 -0.29 8.73
CA LEU A 68 7.12 1.03 9.14
C LEU A 68 8.31 1.98 9.20
N TYR A 69 8.37 2.89 8.23
CA TYR A 69 9.46 3.88 8.12
C TYR A 69 9.48 4.96 9.22
N ASN A 70 8.46 5.04 10.06
CA ASN A 70 8.39 6.02 11.14
C ASN A 70 8.21 5.29 12.47
N VAL A 71 9.30 5.09 13.19
CA VAL A 71 9.30 4.60 14.56
C VAL A 71 9.22 5.82 15.46
N PRO A 72 8.21 5.95 16.34
CA PRO A 72 8.14 7.09 17.24
C PRO A 72 9.31 7.05 18.23
N GLY A 73 9.93 8.20 18.46
CA GLY A 73 10.80 8.44 19.59
C GLY A 73 10.05 8.19 20.89
N LEU A 74 10.72 7.54 21.84
CA LEU A 74 10.17 7.20 23.14
C LEU A 74 10.99 7.87 24.23
N THR A 75 10.42 8.90 24.84
CA THR A 75 10.99 9.57 26.01
C THR A 75 10.34 9.01 27.26
N ARG A 76 11.13 8.55 28.23
CA ARG A 76 10.61 8.02 29.49
C ARG A 76 10.72 9.06 30.61
N ALA A 77 9.65 9.19 31.39
CA ALA A 77 9.66 9.84 32.70
C ALA A 77 9.38 8.79 33.79
N GLY A 78 10.13 8.84 34.89
CA GLY A 78 10.02 7.92 36.01
C GLY A 78 8.85 8.19 36.95
N ASN A 79 8.31 9.40 36.94
CA ASN A 79 7.20 9.87 37.76
C ASN A 79 6.47 11.05 37.09
N ALA A 80 5.42 11.57 37.73
CA ALA A 80 4.57 12.61 37.17
C ALA A 80 5.22 14.00 37.14
N GLU A 81 5.99 14.36 38.17
CA GLU A 81 6.73 15.62 38.25
C GLU A 81 7.77 15.71 37.13
N GLU A 82 8.55 14.66 36.92
CA GLU A 82 9.52 14.59 35.82
C GLU A 82 8.82 14.72 34.46
N ALA A 83 7.66 14.09 34.28
CA ALA A 83 6.88 14.21 33.05
C ALA A 83 6.40 15.66 32.80
N LEU A 84 5.93 16.35 33.84
CA LEU A 84 5.53 17.75 33.75
C LEU A 84 6.73 18.67 33.49
N GLU A 85 7.87 18.44 34.15
CA GLU A 85 9.10 19.18 33.90
C GLU A 85 9.58 19.05 32.46
N LEU A 86 9.50 17.86 31.86
CA LEU A 86 9.87 17.64 30.46
C LEU A 86 9.00 18.47 29.51
N ILE A 87 7.70 18.58 29.79
CA ILE A 87 6.77 19.41 29.03
C ILE A 87 7.07 20.90 29.24
N GLU A 88 7.26 21.34 30.49
CA GLU A 88 7.57 22.73 30.84
C GLU A 88 8.90 23.22 30.24
N LYS A 89 9.91 22.34 30.15
CA LYS A 89 11.20 22.62 29.49
C LYS A 89 11.09 22.70 27.95
N GLY A 90 9.89 22.59 27.39
CA GLY A 90 9.62 22.73 25.96
C GLY A 90 9.60 21.41 25.18
N GLY A 91 9.55 20.27 25.88
CA GLY A 91 9.35 18.96 25.26
C GLY A 91 8.04 18.92 24.47
N ARG A 92 8.11 18.50 23.21
CA ARG A 92 6.94 18.37 22.33
C ARG A 92 6.64 16.90 22.13
N PHE A 93 5.47 16.48 22.59
CA PHE A 93 5.01 15.11 22.49
C PHE A 93 3.70 15.07 21.70
N ASP A 94 3.58 14.07 20.83
CA ASP A 94 2.37 13.82 20.03
C ASP A 94 1.40 12.88 20.77
N LEU A 95 1.90 12.14 21.76
CA LEU A 95 1.15 11.18 22.57
C LEU A 95 1.79 11.02 23.95
N ILE A 96 0.95 10.95 24.99
CA ILE A 96 1.39 10.60 26.35
C ILE A 96 0.76 9.26 26.74
N ILE A 97 1.60 8.33 27.16
CA ILE A 97 1.19 7.04 27.73
C ILE A 97 1.64 7.03 29.18
N THR A 98 0.70 6.85 30.12
CA THR A 98 1.02 6.72 31.54
C THR A 98 0.66 5.35 32.05
N THR A 99 1.42 4.83 33.00
CA THR A 99 1.01 3.67 33.81
C THR A 99 0.20 4.13 35.02
N ALA A 100 -0.42 3.20 35.74
CA ALA A 100 -1.26 3.52 36.87
C ALA A 100 -0.47 4.02 38.10
N HIS A 101 0.79 3.59 38.23
CA HIS A 101 1.64 3.84 39.38
C HIS A 101 2.79 4.82 39.07
N ILE A 102 2.46 6.11 39.06
CA ILE A 102 3.42 7.21 38.81
C ILE A 102 4.10 7.75 40.08
N GLY A 103 3.63 7.32 41.27
CA GLY A 103 4.34 7.40 42.54
C GLY A 103 4.16 8.70 43.34
N ASP A 104 4.29 9.85 42.70
CA ASP A 104 4.38 11.18 43.33
C ASP A 104 3.05 11.97 43.39
N MET A 105 2.09 11.64 42.52
CA MET A 105 0.73 12.20 42.59
C MET A 105 -0.33 11.21 42.08
N SER A 106 -1.60 11.51 42.34
CA SER A 106 -2.70 10.67 41.85
C SER A 106 -2.86 10.77 40.33
N LEU A 107 -3.34 9.70 39.68
CA LEU A 107 -3.64 9.70 38.24
C LEU A 107 -4.58 10.83 37.83
N ALA A 108 -5.59 11.10 38.65
CA ALA A 108 -6.56 12.15 38.37
C ALA A 108 -5.94 13.56 38.47
N GLU A 109 -5.08 13.79 39.45
CA GLU A 109 -4.34 15.05 39.56
C GLU A 109 -3.37 15.22 38.39
N PHE A 110 -2.60 14.17 38.07
CA PHE A 110 -1.65 14.17 36.97
C PHE A 110 -2.32 14.47 35.63
N ALA A 111 -3.41 13.77 35.31
CA ALA A 111 -4.13 13.98 34.06
C ALA A 111 -4.70 15.41 33.94
N ARG A 112 -5.18 16.00 35.05
CA ARG A 112 -5.64 17.40 35.06
C ARG A 112 -4.50 18.38 34.84
N LYS A 113 -3.34 18.18 35.49
CA LYS A 113 -2.13 19.00 35.28
C LYS A 113 -1.61 18.89 33.85
N LEU A 114 -1.54 17.68 33.29
CA LEU A 114 -1.15 17.44 31.90
C LEU A 114 -2.08 18.15 30.91
N ARG A 115 -3.39 18.08 31.10
CA ARG A 115 -4.36 18.77 30.21
C ARG A 115 -4.19 20.30 30.23
N ALA A 116 -3.70 20.86 31.33
CA ALA A 116 -3.37 22.28 31.42
C ALA A 116 -2.01 22.61 30.76
N ALA A 117 -0.99 21.77 30.94
CA ALA A 117 0.36 22.00 30.44
C ALA A 117 0.52 21.66 28.93
N ALA A 118 -0.15 20.62 28.45
CA ALA A 118 -0.08 20.11 27.08
C ALA A 118 -1.49 19.93 26.47
N PRO A 119 -2.23 21.04 26.26
CA PRO A 119 -3.60 20.96 25.76
C PRO A 119 -3.66 20.34 24.36
N GLY A 120 -4.55 19.36 24.19
CA GLY A 120 -4.79 18.69 22.91
C GLY A 120 -3.90 17.47 22.63
N VAL A 121 -2.90 17.19 23.48
CA VAL A 121 -2.10 15.97 23.37
C VAL A 121 -2.91 14.78 23.92
N PRO A 122 -3.13 13.71 23.15
CA PRO A 122 -3.79 12.49 23.62
C PRO A 122 -3.09 11.89 24.84
N LEU A 123 -3.89 11.53 25.86
CA LEU A 123 -3.41 10.87 27.07
C LEU A 123 -4.07 9.49 27.19
N LEU A 124 -3.25 8.44 27.17
CA LEU A 124 -3.67 7.06 27.31
C LEU A 124 -3.14 6.46 28.61
N LEU A 125 -3.92 5.57 29.23
CA LEU A 125 -3.50 4.79 30.40
C LEU A 125 -3.17 3.36 29.97
N LEU A 126 -2.06 2.82 30.48
CA LEU A 126 -1.72 1.40 30.40
C LEU A 126 -1.71 0.79 31.82
N ALA A 127 -2.72 -0.01 32.12
CA ALA A 127 -2.84 -0.80 33.34
C ALA A 127 -2.12 -2.14 33.20
N TYR A 128 -1.58 -2.70 34.30
CA TYR A 128 -0.96 -4.04 34.31
C TYR A 128 -1.86 -5.12 34.87
N ASP A 129 -2.76 -4.76 35.77
CA ASP A 129 -3.66 -5.70 36.41
C ASP A 129 -5.04 -5.10 36.69
N ASP A 130 -5.94 -5.90 37.26
CA ASP A 130 -7.30 -5.46 37.56
C ASP A 130 -7.35 -4.43 38.71
N ARG A 131 -6.31 -4.32 39.55
CA ARG A 131 -6.23 -3.30 40.61
C ARG A 131 -5.95 -1.92 40.01
N ASP A 132 -5.09 -1.87 38.99
CA ASP A 132 -4.88 -0.65 38.21
C ASP A 132 -6.18 -0.18 37.54
N LEU A 133 -6.95 -1.12 36.98
CA LEU A 133 -8.26 -0.80 36.39
C LEU A 133 -9.25 -0.25 37.42
N GLN A 134 -9.19 -0.70 38.67
CA GLN A 134 -10.03 -0.15 39.74
C GLN A 134 -9.73 1.33 40.02
N LEU A 135 -8.49 1.80 39.81
CA LEU A 135 -8.12 3.20 39.99
C LEU A 135 -8.82 4.15 39.00
N VAL A 136 -9.29 3.60 37.86
CA VAL A 136 -10.04 4.33 36.83
C VAL A 136 -11.48 3.86 36.69
N SER A 137 -11.99 3.11 37.67
CA SER A 137 -13.36 2.57 37.65
C SER A 137 -14.45 3.64 37.75
N THR A 138 -14.12 4.84 38.23
CA THR A 138 -15.09 5.94 38.28
C THR A 138 -15.15 6.67 36.95
N ASP A 139 -16.37 7.00 36.51
CA ASP A 139 -16.64 7.77 35.30
C ASP A 139 -15.82 9.07 35.22
N GLU A 140 -15.61 9.75 36.36
CA GLU A 140 -14.84 10.98 36.42
C GLU A 140 -13.38 10.76 36.01
N VAL A 141 -12.73 9.71 36.54
CA VAL A 141 -11.32 9.44 36.28
C VAL A 141 -11.15 8.80 34.91
N HIS A 142 -12.03 7.89 34.50
CA HIS A 142 -11.97 7.28 33.18
C HIS A 142 -12.00 8.33 32.06
N ARG A 143 -12.86 9.36 32.17
CA ARG A 143 -12.97 10.43 31.17
C ARG A 143 -11.74 11.33 31.08
N LEU A 144 -10.81 11.26 32.05
CA LEU A 144 -9.53 11.97 31.98
C LEU A 144 -8.57 11.34 30.98
N PHE A 145 -8.83 10.10 30.55
CA PHE A 145 -8.04 9.40 29.54
C PHE A 145 -8.84 9.28 28.25
N GLU A 146 -8.15 9.39 27.12
CA GLU A 146 -8.78 9.14 25.83
C GLU A 146 -9.08 7.65 25.63
N ARG A 147 -8.24 6.78 26.21
CA ARG A 147 -8.50 5.34 26.31
C ARG A 147 -7.67 4.74 27.45
N VAL A 148 -8.17 3.65 28.01
CA VAL A 148 -7.45 2.80 28.96
C VAL A 148 -7.09 1.50 28.26
N PHE A 149 -5.89 0.97 28.44
CA PHE A 149 -5.47 -0.32 27.92
C PHE A 149 -4.99 -1.21 29.06
N LEU A 150 -5.06 -2.52 28.87
CA LEU A 150 -4.55 -3.52 29.80
C LEU A 150 -3.40 -4.30 29.17
N TRP A 151 -2.24 -4.29 29.83
CA TRP A 151 -1.10 -5.11 29.50
C TRP A 151 -1.41 -6.59 29.70
N GLN A 152 -1.10 -7.40 28.69
CA GLN A 152 -1.35 -8.85 28.70
C GLN A 152 -0.13 -9.65 28.24
N GLY A 153 1.07 -9.06 28.34
CA GLY A 153 2.31 -9.70 27.88
C GLY A 153 2.60 -9.55 26.38
N ASP A 154 1.84 -8.72 25.67
CA ASP A 154 2.07 -8.42 24.25
C ASP A 154 2.52 -6.97 24.06
N PHE A 155 3.79 -6.77 23.73
CA PHE A 155 4.39 -5.45 23.53
C PHE A 155 3.80 -4.69 22.34
N ARG A 156 3.12 -5.37 21.41
CA ARG A 156 2.42 -4.75 20.28
C ARG A 156 1.24 -3.90 20.74
N ILE A 157 0.86 -3.95 22.02
CA ILE A 157 -0.08 -2.99 22.61
C ILE A 157 0.40 -1.54 22.44
N LEU A 158 1.70 -1.25 22.54
CA LEU A 158 2.23 0.10 22.34
C LEU A 158 2.05 0.56 20.89
N LEU A 159 2.30 -0.34 19.93
CA LEU A 159 1.98 -0.11 18.52
C LEU A 159 0.48 0.16 18.35
N ALA A 160 -0.39 -0.66 18.94
CA ALA A 160 -1.84 -0.48 18.86
C ALA A 160 -2.31 0.86 19.43
N MET A 161 -1.76 1.28 20.57
CA MET A 161 -2.05 2.57 21.20
C MET A 161 -1.69 3.74 20.28
N VAL A 162 -0.47 3.72 19.74
CA VAL A 162 0.01 4.73 18.77
C VAL A 162 -0.89 4.75 17.53
N LYS A 163 -1.16 3.58 16.94
CA LYS A 163 -1.94 3.50 15.69
C LYS A 163 -3.42 3.82 15.88
N SER A 164 -3.99 3.55 17.06
CA SER A 164 -5.36 3.96 17.39
C SER A 164 -5.52 5.48 17.38
N VAL A 165 -4.53 6.20 17.93
CA VAL A 165 -4.51 7.67 17.92
C VAL A 165 -4.30 8.20 16.50
N GLU A 166 -3.34 7.65 15.75
CA GLU A 166 -3.12 8.05 14.35
C GLU A 166 -4.37 7.82 13.49
N ASP A 167 -5.02 6.66 13.60
CA ASP A 167 -6.20 6.34 12.80
C ASP A 167 -7.36 7.28 13.12
N ARG A 168 -7.62 7.58 14.40
CA ARG A 168 -8.65 8.53 14.82
C ARG A 168 -8.41 9.94 14.29
N LEU A 169 -7.16 10.42 14.31
CA LEU A 169 -6.81 11.76 13.84
C LEU A 169 -6.87 11.90 12.31
N ASN A 170 -6.70 10.81 11.57
CA ASN A 170 -6.64 10.85 10.10
C ASN A 170 -7.90 10.35 9.40
N VAL A 171 -8.77 9.57 10.06
CA VAL A 171 -9.88 8.86 9.39
C VAL A 171 -10.79 9.79 8.58
N GLU A 172 -11.13 10.97 9.10
CA GLU A 172 -11.99 11.91 8.38
C GLU A 172 -11.32 12.41 7.10
N HIS A 173 -10.06 12.85 7.17
CA HIS A 173 -9.34 13.30 6.00
C HIS A 173 -9.14 12.18 4.98
N ASP A 174 -8.67 11.02 5.45
CA ASP A 174 -8.25 9.91 4.60
C ASP A 174 -9.45 9.26 3.88
N THR A 175 -10.60 9.14 4.56
CA THR A 175 -11.86 8.64 3.96
C THR A 175 -12.40 9.62 2.92
N GLN A 176 -12.37 10.93 3.18
CA GLN A 176 -12.86 11.95 2.23
C GLN A 176 -11.93 12.14 1.03
N ALA A 177 -10.62 12.12 1.26
CA ALA A 177 -9.62 12.37 0.23
C ALA A 177 -9.55 11.23 -0.79
N MET A 178 -9.61 9.97 -0.33
CA MET A 178 -9.38 8.81 -1.19
C MET A 178 -10.34 7.63 -0.99
N GLY A 179 -11.29 7.70 -0.06
CA GLY A 179 -12.13 6.55 0.26
C GLY A 179 -11.38 5.46 1.03
N VAL A 180 -10.38 5.83 1.84
CA VAL A 180 -9.70 4.87 2.73
C VAL A 180 -10.73 4.15 3.59
N GLN A 181 -10.60 2.82 3.67
CA GLN A 181 -11.61 2.00 4.33
C GLN A 181 -11.51 2.05 5.86
N VAL A 182 -12.58 1.66 6.55
CA VAL A 182 -12.69 1.66 8.01
C VAL A 182 -13.17 0.30 8.52
N ILE A 183 -12.47 -0.25 9.51
CA ILE A 183 -12.93 -1.38 10.32
C ILE A 183 -13.47 -0.81 11.63
N LEU A 184 -14.73 -1.13 11.95
CA LEU A 184 -15.35 -0.73 13.20
C LEU A 184 -15.25 -1.87 14.22
N LEU A 185 -14.66 -1.60 15.38
CA LEU A 185 -14.60 -2.50 16.53
C LEU A 185 -15.48 -1.94 17.65
N VAL A 186 -16.46 -2.74 18.10
CA VAL A 186 -17.36 -2.39 19.21
C VAL A 186 -17.14 -3.36 20.36
N GLU A 187 -16.46 -2.89 21.40
CA GLU A 187 -16.05 -3.71 22.54
C GLU A 187 -15.91 -2.82 23.79
N ASP A 188 -16.74 -3.03 24.81
CA ASP A 188 -16.70 -2.23 26.04
C ASP A 188 -15.71 -2.81 27.08
N ASN A 189 -15.24 -4.04 26.89
CA ASN A 189 -14.34 -4.68 27.84
C ASN A 189 -12.87 -4.40 27.51
N ILE A 190 -12.22 -3.69 28.43
CA ILE A 190 -10.79 -3.31 28.39
C ILE A 190 -9.87 -4.48 28.05
N ARG A 191 -10.13 -5.65 28.64
CA ARG A 191 -9.32 -6.85 28.43
C ARG A 191 -9.42 -7.34 26.98
N PHE A 192 -10.60 -7.32 26.38
CA PHE A 192 -10.81 -7.83 25.02
C PHE A 192 -10.23 -6.89 23.97
N TYR A 193 -10.57 -5.60 23.97
CA TYR A 193 -10.03 -4.71 22.95
C TYR A 193 -8.51 -4.52 23.09
N SER A 194 -7.95 -4.61 24.30
CA SER A 194 -6.49 -4.60 24.50
C SER A 194 -5.81 -5.83 23.91
N SER A 195 -6.53 -6.94 23.70
CA SER A 195 -6.04 -8.13 22.99
C SER A 195 -6.33 -8.09 21.48
N PHE A 196 -7.47 -7.51 21.08
CA PHE A 196 -7.91 -7.45 19.69
C PHE A 196 -7.15 -6.41 18.89
N LEU A 197 -7.02 -5.18 19.41
CA LEU A 197 -6.40 -4.09 18.67
C LEU A 197 -4.97 -4.43 18.19
N PRO A 198 -4.06 -4.95 19.04
CA PRO A 198 -2.73 -5.37 18.57
C PRO A 198 -2.80 -6.36 17.41
N MET A 199 -3.64 -7.39 17.52
CA MET A 199 -3.81 -8.39 16.49
C MET A 199 -4.37 -7.78 15.19
N ILE A 200 -5.47 -7.02 15.26
CA ILE A 200 -6.12 -6.39 14.10
C ILE A 200 -5.13 -5.43 13.41
N PHE A 201 -4.43 -4.57 14.16
CA PHE A 201 -3.41 -3.67 13.60
C PHE A 201 -2.29 -4.44 12.91
N THR A 202 -1.77 -5.49 13.53
CA THR A 202 -0.73 -6.34 12.93
C THR A 202 -1.20 -6.96 11.61
N GLU A 203 -2.42 -7.51 11.54
CA GLU A 203 -2.92 -8.10 10.29
C GLU A 203 -3.18 -7.05 9.20
N VAL A 204 -3.73 -5.88 9.54
CA VAL A 204 -3.94 -4.78 8.58
C VAL A 204 -2.60 -4.27 8.02
N LEU A 205 -1.61 -4.09 8.88
CA LEU A 205 -0.27 -3.61 8.49
C LEU A 205 0.48 -4.66 7.66
N ARG A 206 0.40 -5.94 8.03
CA ARG A 206 1.00 -7.03 7.26
C ARG A 206 0.35 -7.20 5.90
N HIS A 207 -0.98 -7.13 5.83
CA HIS A 207 -1.70 -7.16 4.55
C HIS A 207 -1.24 -6.02 3.64
N SER A 208 -1.18 -4.80 4.16
CA SER A 208 -0.73 -3.63 3.41
C SER A 208 0.68 -3.79 2.83
N GLN A 209 1.57 -4.53 3.51
CA GLN A 209 2.91 -4.86 3.02
C GLN A 209 2.91 -5.95 1.94
N ASN A 210 2.09 -7.00 2.09
CA ASN A 210 2.06 -8.11 1.14
C ASN A 210 1.56 -7.69 -0.25
N LEU A 211 0.81 -6.60 -0.32
CA LEU A 211 0.34 -6.00 -1.57
C LEU A 211 1.42 -5.28 -2.37
N LEU A 212 2.64 -5.19 -1.86
CA LEU A 212 3.76 -4.44 -2.43
C LEU A 212 4.60 -5.24 -3.46
N SER A 213 4.04 -6.33 -4.00
CA SER A 213 4.72 -7.28 -4.90
C SER A 213 4.65 -6.90 -6.40
N GLU A 214 3.79 -5.97 -6.80
CA GLU A 214 3.68 -5.52 -8.21
C GLU A 214 4.61 -4.32 -8.48
N GLY A 215 5.67 -4.52 -9.27
CA GLY A 215 6.40 -3.57 -10.16
C GLY A 215 6.57 -2.08 -9.82
N MET A 216 6.24 -1.60 -8.62
CA MET A 216 6.24 -0.20 -8.23
C MET A 216 7.53 0.15 -7.49
N ASN A 217 8.01 1.38 -7.68
CA ASN A 217 9.15 1.90 -6.93
C ASN A 217 8.85 2.03 -5.42
N LEU A 218 9.89 2.11 -4.60
CA LEU A 218 9.79 2.19 -3.13
C LEU A 218 8.90 3.37 -2.65
N ALA A 219 9.00 4.53 -3.30
CA ALA A 219 8.21 5.70 -2.93
C ALA A 219 6.69 5.45 -3.07
N HIS A 220 6.25 4.84 -4.17
CA HIS A 220 4.86 4.45 -4.37
C HIS A 220 4.41 3.40 -3.34
N LYS A 221 5.28 2.47 -2.95
CA LYS A 221 5.00 1.46 -1.92
C LYS A 221 4.69 2.12 -0.57
N ILE A 222 5.55 3.06 -0.12
CA ILE A 222 5.37 3.80 1.13
C ILE A 222 4.04 4.56 1.16
N LEU A 223 3.74 5.22 0.05
CA LEU A 223 2.53 6.01 -0.09
C LEU A 223 1.26 5.16 -0.03
N ARG A 224 1.26 3.95 -0.61
CA ARG A 224 0.13 3.02 -0.52
C ARG A 224 -0.14 2.51 0.89
N MET A 225 0.89 2.29 1.69
CA MET A 225 0.68 1.88 3.10
C MET A 225 -0.06 2.93 3.92
N ARG A 226 -0.09 4.20 3.48
CA ARG A 226 -0.89 5.26 4.13
C ARG A 226 -2.39 5.06 3.92
N ALA A 227 -2.78 4.43 2.82
CA ALA A 227 -4.16 4.10 2.48
C ALA A 227 -4.65 2.78 3.09
N ARG A 228 -3.90 2.19 4.04
CA ARG A 228 -4.38 1.04 4.82
C ARG A 228 -5.75 1.33 5.45
N PRO A 229 -6.62 0.32 5.63
CA PRO A 229 -7.82 0.47 6.43
C PRO A 229 -7.54 1.07 7.80
N LYS A 230 -8.37 2.02 8.23
CA LYS A 230 -8.33 2.59 9.59
C LYS A 230 -9.15 1.73 10.52
N ILE A 231 -8.75 1.61 11.78
CA ILE A 231 -9.49 0.90 12.81
C ILE A 231 -10.06 1.92 13.78
N LEU A 232 -11.40 1.93 13.92
CA LEU A 232 -12.09 2.76 14.89
C LEU A 232 -12.69 1.87 15.98
N HIS A 233 -12.36 2.19 17.22
CA HIS A 233 -12.85 1.51 18.42
C HIS A 233 -13.87 2.38 19.15
N CYS A 234 -14.98 1.76 19.55
CA CYS A 234 -16.07 2.41 20.27
C CYS A 234 -16.66 1.48 21.35
N ASP A 235 -17.22 2.10 22.39
CA ASP A 235 -17.62 1.40 23.62
C ASP A 235 -19.15 1.32 23.77
N THR A 236 -19.88 2.08 22.95
CA THR A 236 -21.33 2.28 23.06
C THR A 236 -22.04 2.14 21.72
N PHE A 237 -23.33 1.83 21.77
CA PHE A 237 -24.19 1.74 20.59
C PHE A 237 -24.29 3.06 19.84
N GLU A 238 -24.43 4.16 20.57
CA GLU A 238 -24.56 5.50 20.01
C GLU A 238 -23.31 5.89 19.22
N GLU A 239 -22.13 5.69 19.80
CA GLU A 239 -20.85 5.96 19.14
C GLU A 239 -20.67 5.06 17.91
N ALA A 240 -20.95 3.75 18.04
CA ALA A 240 -20.86 2.80 16.93
C ALA A 240 -21.76 3.21 15.75
N MET A 241 -23.00 3.60 16.03
CA MET A 241 -23.94 4.07 15.00
C MET A 241 -23.55 5.41 14.40
N GLU A 242 -23.03 6.35 15.21
CA GLU A 242 -22.53 7.64 14.71
C GLU A 242 -21.38 7.43 13.71
N LEU A 243 -20.37 6.64 14.11
CA LEU A 243 -19.23 6.32 13.26
C LEU A 243 -19.66 5.55 12.00
N TYR A 244 -20.55 4.57 12.14
CA TYR A 244 -21.09 3.84 11.00
C TYR A 244 -21.79 4.78 10.01
N LEU A 245 -22.69 5.66 10.48
CA LEU A 245 -23.42 6.58 9.60
C LEU A 245 -22.48 7.60 8.95
N ARG A 246 -21.46 8.08 9.68
CA ARG A 246 -20.47 9.02 9.15
C ARG A 246 -19.61 8.41 8.06
N TYR A 247 -19.27 7.13 8.19
CA TYR A 247 -18.35 6.41 7.29
C TYR A 247 -19.01 5.30 6.48
N GLU A 248 -20.34 5.32 6.33
CA GLU A 248 -21.16 4.21 5.77
C GLU A 248 -20.61 3.65 4.44
N LYS A 249 -20.11 4.54 3.58
CA LYS A 249 -19.57 4.21 2.24
C LYS A 249 -18.19 3.56 2.26
N THR A 250 -17.44 3.73 3.36
CA THR A 250 -16.05 3.30 3.52
C THR A 250 -15.88 2.22 4.59
N ILE A 251 -16.96 1.77 5.25
CA ILE A 251 -16.88 0.62 6.17
C ILE A 251 -16.51 -0.65 5.38
N LEU A 252 -15.35 -1.22 5.72
CA LEU A 252 -14.86 -2.50 5.23
C LEU A 252 -15.53 -3.67 5.95
N GLY A 253 -15.78 -3.51 7.25
CA GLY A 253 -16.34 -4.56 8.08
C GLY A 253 -16.50 -4.12 9.54
N VAL A 254 -17.26 -4.90 10.29
CA VAL A 254 -17.62 -4.60 11.68
C VAL A 254 -17.39 -5.82 12.56
N ILE A 255 -16.73 -5.60 13.69
CA ILE A 255 -16.48 -6.58 14.74
C ILE A 255 -17.19 -6.04 15.99
N THR A 256 -18.11 -6.80 16.57
CA THR A 256 -18.94 -6.28 17.67
C THR A 256 -19.23 -7.35 18.72
N ASP A 257 -19.10 -6.98 19.99
CA ASP A 257 -19.64 -7.77 21.10
C ASP A 257 -21.17 -7.83 21.03
N ILE A 258 -21.78 -8.83 21.66
CA ILE A 258 -23.24 -8.97 21.73
C ILE A 258 -23.85 -8.02 22.77
N GLU A 259 -23.13 -7.73 23.85
CA GLU A 259 -23.63 -7.04 25.04
C GLU A 259 -22.73 -5.87 25.43
N PHE A 260 -23.21 -4.65 25.22
CA PHE A 260 -22.53 -3.40 25.58
C PHE A 260 -23.57 -2.30 25.89
N ALA A 261 -23.09 -1.11 26.24
CA ALA A 261 -23.94 0.01 26.63
C ALA A 261 -24.79 0.53 25.45
N TRP A 262 -26.10 0.63 25.65
CA TRP A 262 -27.06 1.21 24.71
C TRP A 262 -28.14 1.98 25.46
N GLY A 263 -28.15 3.32 25.28
CA GLY A 263 -28.99 4.23 26.05
C GLY A 263 -28.47 4.43 27.48
N GLY A 264 -27.16 4.32 27.70
CA GLY A 264 -26.51 4.44 29.01
C GLY A 264 -26.58 3.18 29.89
N GLU A 265 -27.24 2.12 29.44
CA GLU A 265 -27.38 0.86 30.18
C GLU A 265 -26.82 -0.32 29.38
N LYS A 266 -26.24 -1.31 30.07
CA LYS A 266 -25.72 -2.52 29.42
C LYS A 266 -26.89 -3.40 28.94
N LYS A 267 -26.98 -3.64 27.62
CA LYS A 267 -28.06 -4.41 27.01
C LYS A 267 -27.54 -5.68 26.33
N ARG A 268 -28.14 -6.83 26.68
CA ARG A 268 -27.77 -8.16 26.19
C ARG A 268 -27.86 -8.37 24.68
N ASN A 269 -28.58 -7.50 23.98
CA ASN A 269 -28.86 -7.62 22.55
C ASN A 269 -28.39 -6.39 21.76
N ALA A 270 -27.56 -5.52 22.34
CA ALA A 270 -27.07 -4.30 21.68
C ALA A 270 -26.34 -4.62 20.37
N GLY A 271 -25.46 -5.62 20.35
CA GLY A 271 -24.73 -6.02 19.15
C GLY A 271 -25.61 -6.62 18.06
N ALA A 272 -26.63 -7.39 18.45
CA ALA A 272 -27.60 -7.94 17.50
C ALA A 272 -28.44 -6.85 16.84
N GLU A 273 -28.85 -5.83 17.61
CA GLU A 273 -29.57 -4.68 17.06
C GLU A 273 -28.68 -3.83 16.15
N LEU A 274 -27.43 -3.59 16.53
CA LEU A 274 -26.45 -2.87 15.71
C LEU A 274 -26.28 -3.59 14.36
N THR A 275 -26.12 -4.91 14.42
CA THR A 275 -26.01 -5.77 13.25
C THR A 275 -27.22 -5.66 12.34
N ARG A 276 -28.44 -5.72 12.90
CA ARG A 276 -29.67 -5.60 12.11
C ARG A 276 -29.74 -4.26 11.37
N ARG A 277 -29.49 -3.15 12.06
CA ARG A 277 -29.55 -1.80 11.44
C ARG A 277 -28.51 -1.59 10.35
N ILE A 278 -27.31 -2.13 10.55
CA ILE A 278 -26.24 -2.07 9.54
C ILE A 278 -26.60 -2.92 8.33
N LYS A 279 -27.05 -4.17 8.54
CA LYS A 279 -27.44 -5.09 7.46
C LYS A 279 -28.65 -4.62 6.67
N GLU A 280 -29.60 -3.92 7.28
CA GLU A 280 -30.73 -3.29 6.57
C GLU A 280 -30.27 -2.26 5.54
N ARG A 281 -29.16 -1.57 5.79
CA ARG A 281 -28.60 -0.53 4.91
C ARG A 281 -27.57 -1.09 3.94
N ARG A 282 -26.67 -1.94 4.42
CA ARG A 282 -25.59 -2.58 3.65
C ARG A 282 -25.55 -4.09 3.94
N PRO A 283 -26.38 -4.89 3.25
CA PRO A 283 -26.44 -6.35 3.46
C PRO A 283 -25.11 -7.06 3.21
N ASP A 284 -24.26 -6.48 2.35
CA ASP A 284 -22.97 -7.00 1.89
C ASP A 284 -21.83 -6.83 2.89
N ILE A 285 -21.95 -5.95 3.91
CA ILE A 285 -20.85 -5.71 4.86
C ILE A 285 -20.52 -7.00 5.62
N PRO A 286 -19.25 -7.44 5.62
CA PRO A 286 -18.83 -8.52 6.49
C PRO A 286 -18.87 -8.09 7.96
N MET A 287 -19.51 -8.90 8.79
CA MET A 287 -19.64 -8.65 10.22
C MET A 287 -19.41 -9.92 11.01
N VAL A 288 -18.92 -9.76 12.24
CA VAL A 288 -18.79 -10.83 13.22
C VAL A 288 -19.34 -10.40 14.57
N LEU A 289 -20.15 -11.28 15.16
CA LEU A 289 -20.66 -11.14 16.52
C LEU A 289 -19.82 -11.95 17.49
N GLU A 290 -19.47 -11.33 18.61
CA GLU A 290 -18.71 -11.99 19.67
C GLU A 290 -19.56 -12.20 20.90
N SER A 291 -19.41 -13.35 21.58
CA SER A 291 -20.06 -13.60 22.87
C SER A 291 -19.40 -14.73 23.63
N PHE A 292 -19.52 -14.73 24.96
CA PHE A 292 -19.21 -15.89 25.80
C PHE A 292 -20.26 -17.01 25.70
N GLN A 293 -21.46 -16.70 25.18
CA GLN A 293 -22.60 -17.62 25.11
C GLN A 293 -22.61 -18.35 23.75
N PRO A 294 -22.35 -19.67 23.69
CA PRO A 294 -22.36 -20.43 22.44
C PRO A 294 -23.71 -20.39 21.69
N GLU A 295 -24.81 -20.22 22.41
CA GLU A 295 -26.16 -20.11 21.87
C GLU A 295 -26.33 -18.89 20.93
N VAL A 296 -25.54 -17.84 21.11
CA VAL A 296 -25.53 -16.64 20.24
C VAL A 296 -25.10 -16.99 18.81
N ALA A 297 -24.41 -18.11 18.58
CA ALA A 297 -24.07 -18.59 17.25
C ALA A 297 -25.31 -18.79 16.36
N SER A 298 -26.44 -19.22 16.94
CA SER A 298 -27.70 -19.39 16.20
C SER A 298 -28.26 -18.04 15.75
N LEU A 299 -28.21 -17.03 16.62
CA LEU A 299 -28.62 -15.67 16.31
C LEU A 299 -27.73 -15.02 15.25
N ALA A 300 -26.40 -15.21 15.35
CA ALA A 300 -25.46 -14.73 14.34
C ALA A 300 -25.77 -15.32 12.95
N LYS A 301 -26.09 -16.62 12.91
CA LYS A 301 -26.51 -17.30 11.68
C LYS A 301 -27.82 -16.74 11.11
N GLU A 302 -28.81 -16.46 11.96
CA GLU A 302 -30.07 -15.83 11.55
C GLU A 302 -29.86 -14.41 10.98
N LEU A 303 -28.91 -13.66 11.55
CA LEU A 303 -28.53 -12.33 11.06
C LEU A 303 -27.59 -12.37 9.84
N GLY A 304 -27.15 -13.56 9.40
CA GLY A 304 -26.25 -13.73 8.26
C GLY A 304 -24.84 -13.17 8.51
N VAL A 305 -24.32 -13.33 9.73
CA VAL A 305 -22.99 -12.88 10.15
C VAL A 305 -22.18 -14.02 10.77
N ASP A 306 -20.85 -13.89 10.79
CA ASP A 306 -19.98 -14.86 11.46
C ASP A 306 -20.08 -14.70 12.99
N PHE A 307 -19.62 -15.71 13.74
CA PHE A 307 -19.64 -15.74 15.21
C PHE A 307 -18.27 -16.09 15.79
N LEU A 308 -17.88 -15.43 16.88
CA LEU A 308 -16.70 -15.75 17.69
C LEU A 308 -17.08 -16.02 19.14
N LEU A 309 -16.57 -17.14 19.68
CA LEU A 309 -16.79 -17.52 21.06
C LEU A 309 -15.70 -16.91 21.97
N LYS A 310 -16.08 -15.91 22.77
CA LYS A 310 -15.20 -15.35 23.81
C LYS A 310 -14.85 -16.41 24.84
N GLY A 311 -13.57 -16.47 25.21
CA GLY A 311 -13.04 -17.49 26.11
C GLY A 311 -12.62 -18.79 25.43
N SER A 312 -12.77 -18.93 24.10
CA SER A 312 -12.15 -20.05 23.39
C SER A 312 -10.62 -19.95 23.44
N ALA A 313 -9.93 -21.09 23.44
CA ALA A 313 -8.47 -21.13 23.37
C ALA A 313 -7.90 -20.57 22.04
N THR A 314 -8.75 -20.39 21.03
CA THR A 314 -8.39 -19.98 19.67
C THR A 314 -8.95 -18.62 19.28
N LEU A 315 -9.55 -17.86 20.21
CA LEU A 315 -10.29 -16.62 19.91
C LEU A 315 -9.56 -15.65 18.96
N LEU A 316 -8.29 -15.31 19.25
CA LEU A 316 -7.50 -14.41 18.39
C LEU A 316 -7.17 -15.03 17.03
N GLN A 317 -7.00 -16.35 16.96
CA GLN A 317 -6.78 -17.07 15.70
C GLN A 317 -8.06 -17.10 14.86
N ASP A 318 -9.21 -17.29 15.49
CA ASP A 318 -10.51 -17.29 14.84
C ASP A 318 -10.86 -15.89 14.31
N LEU A 319 -10.59 -14.83 15.09
CA LEU A 319 -10.74 -13.45 14.65
C LEU A 319 -9.82 -13.14 13.46
N ARG A 320 -8.56 -13.58 13.51
CA ARG A 320 -7.62 -13.48 12.37
C ARG A 320 -8.16 -14.20 11.14
N ALA A 321 -8.67 -15.42 11.29
CA ALA A 321 -9.23 -16.19 10.19
C ALA A 321 -10.45 -15.50 9.57
N PHE A 322 -11.32 -14.91 10.41
CA PHE A 322 -12.42 -14.07 9.97
C PHE A 322 -11.93 -12.89 9.12
N MET A 323 -10.95 -12.12 9.60
CA MET A 323 -10.42 -10.97 8.87
C MET A 323 -9.80 -11.37 7.51
N LEU A 324 -8.99 -12.43 7.50
CA LEU A 324 -8.38 -12.95 6.27
C LEU A 324 -9.43 -13.39 5.25
N LYS A 325 -10.48 -14.07 5.70
CA LYS A 325 -11.55 -14.56 4.84
C LYS A 325 -12.42 -13.42 4.29
N ASN A 326 -12.77 -12.45 5.13
CA ASN A 326 -13.89 -11.56 4.88
C ASN A 326 -13.49 -10.11 4.53
N PHE A 327 -12.33 -9.63 4.95
CA PHE A 327 -11.88 -8.25 4.66
C PHE A 327 -11.06 -8.14 3.37
N GLY A 328 -10.99 -9.21 2.57
CA GLY A 328 -10.21 -9.24 1.33
C GLY A 328 -8.70 -9.27 1.56
N PHE A 329 -8.26 -9.68 2.74
CA PHE A 329 -6.85 -9.76 3.10
C PHE A 329 -6.22 -11.03 2.51
N GLY A 330 -5.01 -10.91 1.96
CA GLY A 330 -4.34 -12.00 1.26
C GLY A 330 -4.92 -12.30 -0.13
N ASP A 331 -4.67 -13.50 -0.64
CA ASP A 331 -5.03 -13.93 -2.00
C ASP A 331 -6.54 -14.00 -2.21
N PHE A 332 -7.02 -13.75 -3.43
CA PHE A 332 -8.40 -14.02 -3.79
C PHE A 332 -8.59 -15.52 -3.95
N VAL A 333 -9.38 -16.13 -3.08
CA VAL A 333 -9.70 -17.56 -3.17
C VAL A 333 -11.07 -17.72 -3.80
N PHE A 334 -11.13 -18.45 -4.91
CA PHE A 334 -12.38 -18.80 -5.56
C PHE A 334 -13.06 -19.95 -4.82
N TYR A 335 -14.31 -19.75 -4.42
CA TYR A 335 -15.16 -20.72 -3.76
C TYR A 335 -16.38 -21.02 -4.62
N LEU A 336 -16.91 -22.23 -4.47
CA LEU A 336 -18.28 -22.56 -4.83
C LEU A 336 -19.25 -22.20 -3.69
N PRO A 337 -20.57 -22.09 -3.95
CA PRO A 337 -21.57 -21.86 -2.92
C PRO A 337 -21.56 -22.87 -1.77
N ASP A 338 -21.06 -24.08 -2.00
CA ASP A 338 -20.92 -25.15 -1.00
C ASP A 338 -19.66 -25.03 -0.13
N GLY A 339 -18.83 -23.99 -0.34
CA GLY A 339 -17.61 -23.73 0.41
C GLY A 339 -16.36 -24.44 -0.12
N ARG A 340 -16.44 -25.23 -1.20
CA ARG A 340 -15.25 -25.83 -1.81
C ARG A 340 -14.37 -24.78 -2.48
N LYS A 341 -13.07 -24.86 -2.25
CA LYS A 341 -12.04 -24.05 -2.90
C LYS A 341 -11.75 -24.56 -4.31
N ILE A 342 -11.75 -23.67 -5.30
CA ILE A 342 -11.54 -24.00 -6.71
C ILE A 342 -10.16 -23.58 -7.20
N ASP A 343 -9.80 -22.32 -6.93
CA ASP A 343 -8.53 -21.75 -7.39
C ASP A 343 -8.17 -20.54 -6.52
N ARG A 344 -7.00 -19.95 -6.80
CA ARG A 344 -6.47 -18.80 -6.07
C ARG A 344 -5.76 -17.84 -7.01
N ALA A 345 -6.00 -16.55 -6.79
CA ALA A 345 -5.31 -15.45 -7.47
C ALA A 345 -4.57 -14.58 -6.44
N THR A 346 -3.27 -14.40 -6.65
CA THR A 346 -2.38 -13.63 -5.77
C THR A 346 -2.37 -12.14 -6.10
N ASP A 347 -2.69 -11.79 -7.34
CA ASP A 347 -2.59 -10.45 -7.92
C ASP A 347 -3.68 -10.21 -8.98
N MET A 348 -3.80 -8.98 -9.51
CA MET A 348 -4.86 -8.67 -10.49
C MET A 348 -4.67 -9.42 -11.82
N LYS A 349 -3.43 -9.78 -12.15
CA LYS A 349 -3.11 -10.52 -13.37
C LYS A 349 -3.64 -11.95 -13.31
N SER A 350 -3.27 -12.67 -12.26
CA SER A 350 -3.76 -14.01 -11.96
C SER A 350 -5.28 -13.98 -11.76
N LEU A 351 -5.85 -12.94 -11.15
CA LEU A 351 -7.31 -12.80 -11.06
C LEU A 351 -7.96 -12.75 -12.44
N GLU A 352 -7.46 -11.92 -13.35
CA GLU A 352 -7.92 -11.84 -14.74
C GLU A 352 -7.78 -13.18 -15.47
N GLU A 353 -6.66 -13.88 -15.28
CA GLU A 353 -6.40 -15.19 -15.89
C GLU A 353 -7.36 -16.27 -15.36
N LYS A 354 -7.53 -16.36 -14.04
CA LYS A 354 -8.40 -17.35 -13.39
C LYS A 354 -9.88 -17.12 -13.70
N LEU A 355 -10.32 -15.86 -13.81
CA LEU A 355 -11.70 -15.52 -14.18
C LEU A 355 -12.11 -16.11 -15.53
N ARG A 356 -11.17 -16.42 -16.43
CA ARG A 356 -11.46 -17.08 -17.71
C ARG A 356 -11.80 -18.57 -17.58
N THR A 357 -11.36 -19.22 -16.50
CA THR A 357 -11.43 -20.69 -16.36
C THR A 357 -12.34 -21.15 -15.22
N VAL A 358 -12.61 -20.32 -14.22
CA VAL A 358 -13.46 -20.71 -13.08
C VAL A 358 -14.93 -20.93 -13.50
N PRO A 359 -15.68 -21.80 -12.80
CA PRO A 359 -17.10 -22.04 -13.09
C PRO A 359 -17.98 -20.80 -12.88
N GLU A 360 -19.08 -20.70 -13.64
CA GLU A 360 -20.07 -19.61 -13.53
C GLU A 360 -20.63 -19.47 -12.10
N GLU A 361 -20.87 -20.60 -11.43
CA GLU A 361 -21.42 -20.66 -10.07
C GLU A 361 -20.51 -19.96 -9.06
N SER A 362 -19.18 -20.06 -9.25
CA SER A 362 -18.20 -19.38 -8.42
C SER A 362 -18.24 -17.87 -8.66
N ILE A 363 -18.32 -17.43 -9.92
CA ILE A 363 -18.42 -16.01 -10.27
C ILE A 363 -19.67 -15.40 -9.64
N LEU A 364 -20.81 -16.08 -9.77
CA LEU A 364 -22.07 -15.64 -9.18
C LEU A 364 -21.96 -15.52 -7.66
N TYR A 365 -21.44 -16.57 -7.00
CA TYR A 365 -21.23 -16.60 -5.55
C TYR A 365 -20.42 -15.39 -5.05
N HIS A 366 -19.32 -15.05 -5.75
CA HIS A 366 -18.44 -13.95 -5.40
C HIS A 366 -19.01 -12.57 -5.74
N ALA A 367 -19.69 -12.44 -6.88
CA ALA A 367 -20.27 -11.17 -7.31
C ALA A 367 -21.45 -10.74 -6.42
N GLU A 368 -22.34 -11.67 -6.05
CA GLU A 368 -23.48 -11.40 -5.17
C GLU A 368 -23.07 -10.93 -3.76
N ARG A 369 -21.87 -11.31 -3.32
CA ARG A 369 -21.33 -11.01 -1.99
C ARG A 369 -20.29 -9.89 -1.99
N ASP A 370 -20.17 -9.14 -3.09
CA ASP A 370 -19.20 -8.05 -3.27
C ASP A 370 -17.74 -8.46 -3.02
N HIS A 371 -17.38 -9.75 -3.18
CA HIS A 371 -16.04 -10.24 -2.85
C HIS A 371 -14.97 -9.60 -3.74
N PHE A 372 -15.27 -9.36 -5.03
CA PHE A 372 -14.33 -8.72 -5.96
C PHE A 372 -14.02 -7.28 -5.56
N SER A 373 -15.05 -6.46 -5.29
CA SER A 373 -14.87 -5.08 -4.83
C SER A 373 -14.15 -5.03 -3.49
N THR A 374 -14.51 -5.90 -2.55
CA THR A 374 -13.88 -5.99 -1.21
C THR A 374 -12.39 -6.29 -1.34
N TRP A 375 -12.01 -7.26 -2.17
CA TRP A 375 -10.61 -7.63 -2.39
C TRP A 375 -9.78 -6.50 -3.02
N LEU A 376 -10.40 -5.67 -3.86
CA LEU A 376 -9.79 -4.49 -4.49
C LEU A 376 -9.72 -3.28 -3.56
N LYS A 377 -10.74 -3.04 -2.73
CA LYS A 377 -10.73 -2.03 -1.65
C LYS A 377 -9.60 -2.31 -0.67
N ALA A 378 -9.44 -3.57 -0.26
CA ALA A 378 -8.34 -4.03 0.58
C ALA A 378 -6.96 -3.77 -0.06
N ARG A 379 -6.91 -3.58 -1.38
CA ARG A 379 -5.72 -3.26 -2.19
C ARG A 379 -5.54 -1.79 -2.52
N THR A 380 -6.33 -0.92 -1.91
CA THR A 380 -6.34 0.53 -2.20
C THR A 380 -6.77 0.88 -3.63
N GLU A 381 -7.39 -0.06 -4.34
CA GLU A 381 -7.87 0.12 -5.72
C GLU A 381 -9.33 0.61 -5.74
N PHE A 382 -9.61 1.67 -4.98
CA PHE A 382 -10.97 2.15 -4.71
C PHE A 382 -11.77 2.44 -5.98
N GLY A 383 -11.15 3.09 -6.98
CA GLY A 383 -11.82 3.40 -8.24
C GLY A 383 -12.25 2.17 -9.05
N LEU A 384 -11.44 1.11 -9.10
CA LEU A 384 -11.84 -0.14 -9.75
C LEU A 384 -12.89 -0.86 -8.91
N ALA A 385 -12.73 -0.86 -7.59
CA ALA A 385 -13.69 -1.47 -6.68
C ALA A 385 -15.07 -0.81 -6.77
N ASP A 386 -15.15 0.51 -6.97
CA ASP A 386 -16.40 1.23 -7.19
C ASP A 386 -17.03 0.91 -8.54
N ARG A 387 -16.24 0.72 -9.60
CA ARG A 387 -16.74 0.23 -10.91
C ARG A 387 -17.33 -1.18 -10.81
N LEU A 388 -16.73 -2.01 -9.96
CA LEU A 388 -17.10 -3.42 -9.73
C LEU A 388 -18.06 -3.64 -8.55
N LYS A 389 -18.59 -2.57 -7.94
CA LYS A 389 -19.65 -2.68 -6.91
C LYS A 389 -20.82 -3.51 -7.45
N PRO A 390 -21.62 -4.14 -6.58
CA PRO A 390 -22.65 -5.08 -7.00
C PRO A 390 -23.69 -4.36 -7.86
N ARG A 391 -23.54 -4.47 -9.19
CA ARG A 391 -24.66 -4.39 -10.12
C ARG A 391 -25.41 -5.70 -9.92
N LYS A 392 -26.73 -5.63 -9.78
CA LYS A 392 -27.52 -6.85 -9.56
C LYS A 392 -27.23 -7.77 -10.74
N VAL A 393 -27.20 -9.08 -10.52
CA VAL A 393 -27.03 -10.08 -11.60
C VAL A 393 -28.08 -9.83 -12.70
N THR A 394 -29.26 -9.30 -12.32
CA THR A 394 -30.34 -8.84 -13.21
C THR A 394 -29.97 -7.70 -14.15
N ASP A 395 -28.88 -6.98 -13.90
CA ASP A 395 -28.38 -5.89 -14.74
C ASP A 395 -27.55 -6.42 -15.92
N PHE A 396 -27.24 -7.72 -15.93
CA PHE A 396 -26.51 -8.39 -17.00
C PHE A 396 -27.37 -9.44 -17.70
N PRO A 397 -27.22 -9.59 -19.03
CA PRO A 397 -27.99 -10.56 -19.81
C PRO A 397 -27.60 -12.03 -19.53
N SER A 398 -26.42 -12.28 -18.95
CA SER A 398 -25.96 -13.62 -18.54
C SER A 398 -24.78 -13.54 -17.56
N VAL A 399 -24.47 -14.65 -16.88
CA VAL A 399 -23.27 -14.76 -16.03
C VAL A 399 -22.00 -14.52 -16.85
N GLU A 400 -21.98 -14.93 -18.12
CA GLU A 400 -20.81 -14.69 -18.99
C GLU A 400 -20.69 -13.25 -19.49
N ALA A 401 -21.78 -12.49 -19.51
CA ALA A 401 -21.69 -11.04 -19.69
C ALA A 401 -21.05 -10.39 -18.45
N LEU A 402 -21.46 -10.79 -17.24
CA LEU A 402 -20.84 -10.34 -15.99
C LEU A 402 -19.35 -10.71 -15.92
N ARG A 403 -18.99 -11.96 -16.26
CA ARG A 403 -17.60 -12.43 -16.33
C ARG A 403 -16.76 -11.52 -17.22
N ARG A 404 -17.25 -11.23 -18.43
CA ARG A 404 -16.55 -10.35 -19.39
C ARG A 404 -16.39 -8.94 -18.86
N GLU A 405 -17.44 -8.35 -18.29
CA GLU A 405 -17.37 -7.00 -17.69
C GLU A 405 -16.31 -6.92 -16.59
N ILE A 406 -16.25 -7.92 -15.69
CA ILE A 406 -15.25 -7.97 -14.61
C ILE A 406 -13.84 -8.07 -15.21
N ILE A 407 -13.64 -9.00 -16.16
CA ILE A 407 -12.34 -9.20 -16.83
C ILE A 407 -11.89 -7.95 -17.56
N ASP A 408 -12.78 -7.30 -18.32
CA ASP A 408 -12.44 -6.12 -19.11
C ASP A 408 -12.19 -4.91 -18.19
N SER A 409 -12.97 -4.74 -17.12
CA SER A 409 -12.71 -3.71 -16.09
C SER A 409 -11.34 -3.88 -15.43
N ILE A 410 -10.97 -5.11 -15.03
CA ILE A 410 -9.64 -5.40 -14.46
C ILE A 410 -8.55 -5.14 -15.50
N ARG A 411 -8.73 -5.60 -16.74
CA ARG A 411 -7.74 -5.45 -17.80
C ARG A 411 -7.50 -3.98 -18.13
N ASP A 412 -8.56 -3.20 -18.30
CA ASP A 412 -8.47 -1.79 -18.65
C ASP A 412 -7.82 -1.01 -17.51
N PHE A 413 -8.18 -1.32 -16.26
CA PHE A 413 -7.52 -0.74 -15.10
C PHE A 413 -6.02 -1.09 -14.99
N ARG A 414 -5.64 -2.34 -15.25
CA ARG A 414 -4.22 -2.75 -15.29
C ARG A 414 -3.46 -2.05 -16.41
N ARG A 415 -4.08 -1.85 -17.58
CA ARG A 415 -3.52 -1.07 -18.69
C ARG A 415 -3.36 0.40 -18.31
N GLU A 416 -4.30 0.97 -17.58
CA GLU A 416 -4.19 2.33 -17.04
C GLU A 416 -3.00 2.42 -16.07
N LEU A 417 -2.88 1.51 -15.10
CA LEU A 417 -1.79 1.50 -14.11
C LEU A 417 -0.39 1.36 -14.72
N THR A 418 -0.25 0.54 -15.76
CA THR A 418 1.06 0.29 -16.39
C THR A 418 1.47 1.38 -17.38
N ARG A 419 0.55 2.26 -17.77
CA ARG A 419 0.85 3.39 -18.65
C ARG A 419 1.36 4.58 -17.82
N GLY A 420 2.49 5.15 -18.23
CA GLY A 420 3.07 6.34 -17.58
C GLY A 420 3.93 6.09 -16.33
N ILE A 421 4.08 4.84 -15.87
CA ILE A 421 5.01 4.47 -14.79
C ILE A 421 6.31 3.95 -15.40
N VAL A 422 7.43 4.45 -14.89
CA VAL A 422 8.76 3.87 -15.10
C VAL A 422 9.00 2.89 -13.95
N ALA A 423 9.10 1.60 -14.27
CA ALA A 423 9.25 0.52 -13.30
C ALA A 423 10.56 -0.24 -13.47
N ASP A 424 11.01 -0.94 -12.43
CA ASP A 424 12.06 -1.95 -12.56
C ASP A 424 11.58 -3.03 -13.54
N PHE A 425 12.48 -3.48 -14.42
CA PHE A 425 12.17 -4.57 -15.33
C PHE A 425 11.95 -5.84 -14.53
N ARG A 426 10.79 -6.46 -14.76
CA ARG A 426 10.50 -7.81 -14.27
C ARG A 426 9.84 -8.62 -15.35
N ARG A 427 10.30 -9.86 -15.49
CA ARG A 427 9.76 -10.80 -16.48
C ARG A 427 8.26 -10.94 -16.36
N ASP A 428 7.70 -11.08 -15.17
CA ASP A 428 6.29 -11.40 -14.96
C ASP A 428 5.32 -10.25 -15.29
N SER A 429 5.74 -9.00 -15.03
CA SER A 429 4.91 -7.79 -15.18
C SER A 429 5.10 -7.02 -16.50
N PHE A 430 6.22 -7.20 -17.21
CA PHE A 430 6.52 -6.44 -18.43
C PHE A 430 5.56 -6.75 -19.59
N ASP A 431 4.88 -5.73 -20.12
CA ASP A 431 4.06 -5.76 -21.34
C ASP A 431 4.84 -5.13 -22.52
N PRO A 432 5.27 -5.94 -23.51
CA PRO A 432 5.96 -5.47 -24.72
C PRO A 432 5.27 -4.34 -25.49
N ALA A 433 3.94 -4.22 -25.36
CA ALA A 433 3.18 -3.25 -26.13
C ALA A 433 3.07 -1.87 -25.45
N ASN A 434 3.15 -1.79 -24.11
CA ASN A 434 2.80 -0.57 -23.37
C ASN A 434 3.74 -0.23 -22.20
N SER A 435 4.67 -1.10 -21.81
CA SER A 435 5.53 -0.88 -20.63
C SER A 435 6.77 -0.04 -20.92
N PHE A 436 7.13 0.82 -19.97
CA PHE A 436 8.43 1.49 -19.92
C PHE A 436 9.15 1.04 -18.65
N ALA A 437 10.26 0.31 -18.81
CA ALA A 437 10.99 -0.29 -17.70
C ALA A 437 12.48 0.00 -17.74
N HIS A 438 13.19 -0.18 -16.62
CA HIS A 438 14.64 -0.07 -16.56
C HIS A 438 15.31 -1.30 -15.94
N ILE A 439 16.55 -1.57 -16.36
CA ILE A 439 17.44 -2.61 -15.83
C ILE A 439 18.64 -1.90 -15.19
N GLY A 440 18.94 -2.27 -13.96
CA GLY A 440 19.96 -1.62 -13.13
C GLY A 440 19.51 -0.26 -12.57
N GLY A 441 20.29 0.26 -11.62
CA GLY A 441 20.07 1.56 -11.00
C GLY A 441 20.87 2.69 -11.67
N GLY A 442 20.81 3.87 -11.06
CA GLY A 442 21.39 5.09 -11.61
C GLY A 442 20.46 5.82 -12.58
N SER A 443 21.04 6.60 -13.48
CA SER A 443 20.27 7.46 -14.40
C SER A 443 19.90 6.73 -15.69
N MET A 444 18.78 7.12 -16.29
CA MET A 444 18.33 6.64 -17.60
C MET A 444 18.89 7.45 -18.78
N GLY A 445 19.53 8.59 -18.51
CA GLY A 445 19.92 9.56 -19.53
C GLY A 445 18.75 10.32 -20.16
N GLY A 446 19.07 11.24 -21.08
CA GLY A 446 18.14 12.28 -21.48
C GLY A 446 16.99 11.84 -22.37
N LYS A 447 17.27 11.14 -23.46
CA LYS A 447 16.22 10.61 -24.35
C LYS A 447 15.23 9.71 -23.61
N ALA A 448 15.74 8.80 -22.78
CA ALA A 448 14.90 7.87 -22.03
C ALA A 448 14.04 8.62 -21.00
N ARG A 449 14.59 9.62 -20.28
CA ARG A 449 13.80 10.51 -19.42
C ARG A 449 12.75 11.29 -20.20
N GLY A 450 13.08 11.79 -21.39
CA GLY A 450 12.13 12.47 -22.28
C GLY A 450 11.00 11.55 -22.72
N ILE A 451 11.29 10.31 -23.11
CA ILE A 451 10.27 9.30 -23.45
C ILE A 451 9.43 8.94 -22.23
N ALA A 452 10.05 8.75 -21.06
CA ALA A 452 9.34 8.52 -19.80
C ALA A 452 8.41 9.70 -19.45
N PHE A 453 8.89 10.93 -19.64
CA PHE A 453 8.10 12.15 -19.45
C PHE A 453 6.92 12.22 -20.43
N LEU A 454 7.13 11.92 -21.71
CA LEU A 454 6.04 11.82 -22.70
C LEU A 454 5.03 10.74 -22.33
N ASN A 455 5.50 9.56 -21.89
CA ASN A 455 4.64 8.47 -21.42
C ASN A 455 3.77 8.93 -20.25
N ARG A 456 4.34 9.70 -19.31
CA ARG A 456 3.61 10.33 -18.20
C ARG A 456 2.64 11.41 -18.67
N MET A 457 3.04 12.27 -19.60
CA MET A 457 2.23 13.39 -20.10
C MET A 457 1.01 12.91 -20.90
N ILE A 458 1.18 11.88 -21.74
CA ILE A 458 0.07 11.24 -22.47
C ILE A 458 -1.03 10.79 -21.49
N GLN A 459 -0.65 10.37 -20.28
CA GLN A 459 -1.58 10.01 -19.21
C GLN A 459 -2.14 11.22 -18.47
N SER A 460 -1.30 12.13 -17.97
CA SER A 460 -1.74 13.21 -17.07
C SER A 460 -2.61 14.27 -17.76
N GLU A 461 -2.38 14.54 -19.04
CA GLU A 461 -3.05 15.62 -19.79
C GLU A 461 -4.20 15.12 -20.68
N GLN A 462 -4.59 13.85 -20.54
CA GLN A 462 -5.59 13.18 -21.38
C GLN A 462 -5.38 13.45 -22.89
N LEU A 463 -4.13 13.51 -23.36
CA LEU A 463 -3.81 13.85 -24.74
C LEU A 463 -4.55 12.94 -25.75
N ALA A 464 -4.80 11.69 -25.38
CA ALA A 464 -5.58 10.75 -26.19
C ALA A 464 -7.06 11.13 -26.33
N SER A 465 -7.71 11.71 -25.31
CA SER A 465 -9.12 12.13 -25.37
C SER A 465 -9.29 13.42 -26.19
N ARG A 466 -8.25 14.27 -26.25
CA ARG A 466 -8.24 15.51 -27.02
C ARG A 466 -8.22 15.29 -28.54
N PHE A 467 -7.79 14.12 -29.00
CA PHE A 467 -7.72 13.78 -30.43
C PHE A 467 -8.53 12.52 -30.76
N PRO A 468 -9.87 12.62 -30.87
CA PRO A 468 -10.73 11.50 -31.25
C PRO A 468 -10.27 10.84 -32.56
N GLY A 469 -10.12 9.51 -32.55
CA GLY A 469 -9.67 8.73 -33.71
C GLY A 469 -8.15 8.64 -33.88
N VAL A 470 -7.35 9.32 -33.05
CA VAL A 470 -5.89 9.27 -33.08
C VAL A 470 -5.37 8.50 -31.86
N ARG A 471 -4.62 7.41 -32.10
CA ARG A 471 -3.98 6.63 -31.03
C ARG A 471 -2.55 7.14 -30.81
N ILE A 472 -2.32 7.83 -29.70
CA ILE A 472 -0.99 8.26 -29.25
C ILE A 472 -0.45 7.24 -28.24
N THR A 473 0.68 6.61 -28.54
CA THR A 473 1.30 5.60 -27.67
C THR A 473 2.83 5.72 -27.68
N VAL A 474 3.45 5.36 -26.55
CA VAL A 474 4.89 5.12 -26.46
C VAL A 474 5.12 3.61 -26.67
N PRO A 475 6.04 3.20 -27.55
CA PRO A 475 6.37 1.78 -27.72
C PRO A 475 7.00 1.20 -26.45
N GLY A 476 6.81 -0.11 -26.24
CA GLY A 476 7.44 -0.81 -25.13
C GLY A 476 8.96 -0.59 -25.12
N THR A 477 9.49 -0.08 -24.02
CA THR A 477 10.88 0.37 -23.93
C THR A 477 11.52 -0.20 -22.66
N VAL A 478 12.74 -0.73 -22.80
CA VAL A 478 13.60 -1.12 -21.68
C VAL A 478 14.87 -0.28 -21.73
N VAL A 479 15.21 0.36 -20.61
CA VAL A 479 16.39 1.22 -20.47
C VAL A 479 17.44 0.49 -19.67
N LEU A 480 18.66 0.37 -20.21
CA LEU A 480 19.83 -0.03 -19.41
C LEU A 480 20.37 1.23 -18.72
N CYS A 481 20.26 1.31 -17.40
CA CYS A 481 20.70 2.48 -16.66
C CYS A 481 22.24 2.56 -16.55
N THR A 482 22.74 3.72 -16.12
CA THR A 482 24.18 3.99 -16.02
C THR A 482 24.95 2.97 -15.18
N GLU A 483 24.34 2.35 -14.15
CA GLU A 483 25.00 1.29 -13.37
C GLU A 483 25.42 0.10 -14.24
N VAL A 484 24.59 -0.31 -15.21
CA VAL A 484 24.90 -1.42 -16.13
C VAL A 484 26.08 -1.05 -17.03
N PHE A 485 26.14 0.20 -17.46
CA PHE A 485 27.26 0.70 -18.27
C PHE A 485 28.55 0.78 -17.46
N ASP A 486 28.49 1.28 -16.23
CA ASP A 486 29.65 1.37 -15.34
C ASP A 486 30.20 -0.02 -15.00
N GLU A 487 29.32 -0.97 -14.62
CA GLU A 487 29.71 -2.36 -14.36
C GLU A 487 30.31 -3.01 -15.62
N PHE A 488 29.77 -2.73 -16.80
CA PHE A 488 30.31 -3.22 -18.06
C PHE A 488 31.74 -2.70 -18.32
N LEU A 489 32.00 -1.41 -18.09
CA LEU A 489 33.33 -0.84 -18.30
C LEU A 489 34.35 -1.39 -17.30
N GLU A 490 33.98 -1.46 -16.03
CA GLU A 490 34.85 -1.91 -14.94
C GLU A 490 35.19 -3.40 -15.07
N ARG A 491 34.19 -4.24 -15.32
CA ARG A 491 34.38 -5.69 -15.45
C ARG A 491 35.31 -6.08 -16.60
N ASN A 492 35.41 -5.24 -17.62
CA ASN A 492 36.17 -5.53 -18.84
C ASN A 492 37.43 -4.65 -18.96
N ASP A 493 37.79 -3.90 -17.92
CA ASP A 493 38.94 -2.98 -17.90
C ASP A 493 38.98 -2.05 -19.13
N LEU A 494 37.81 -1.53 -19.51
CA LEU A 494 37.65 -0.73 -20.73
C LEU A 494 37.80 0.77 -20.49
N ARG A 495 37.55 1.26 -19.27
CA ARG A 495 37.40 2.70 -19.00
C ARG A 495 38.65 3.50 -19.37
N ASP A 496 39.80 3.19 -18.78
CA ASP A 496 41.05 3.94 -19.04
C ASP A 496 41.50 3.81 -20.49
N PHE A 497 41.43 2.59 -21.04
CA PHE A 497 41.75 2.32 -22.43
C PHE A 497 40.88 3.14 -23.39
N ALA A 498 39.56 3.15 -23.18
CA ALA A 498 38.61 3.81 -24.06
C ALA A 498 38.76 5.33 -24.00
N LEU A 499 39.10 5.91 -22.84
CA LEU A 499 39.38 7.34 -22.69
C LEU A 499 40.64 7.76 -23.47
N GLN A 500 41.69 6.93 -23.46
CA GLN A 500 42.99 7.26 -24.06
C GLN A 500 43.13 6.86 -25.54
N SER A 501 42.38 5.87 -26.01
CA SER A 501 42.52 5.36 -27.38
C SER A 501 42.07 6.37 -28.44
N GLU A 502 42.89 6.58 -29.48
CA GLU A 502 42.54 7.39 -30.65
C GLU A 502 42.15 6.53 -31.87
N ASN A 503 42.00 5.21 -31.68
CA ASN A 503 41.64 4.28 -32.75
C ASN A 503 40.24 3.70 -32.55
N ASP A 504 39.29 4.18 -33.35
CA ASP A 504 37.88 3.75 -33.33
C ASP A 504 37.71 2.25 -33.65
N GLU A 505 38.54 1.67 -34.52
CA GLU A 505 38.47 0.23 -34.85
C GLU A 505 38.87 -0.62 -33.64
N GLU A 506 39.90 -0.22 -32.93
CA GLU A 506 40.38 -0.93 -31.73
C GLU A 506 39.40 -0.78 -30.56
N ILE A 507 38.74 0.38 -30.42
CA ILE A 507 37.64 0.57 -29.47
C ILE A 507 36.49 -0.39 -29.80
N LEU A 508 36.02 -0.41 -31.06
CA LEU A 508 34.93 -1.29 -31.48
C LEU A 508 35.27 -2.77 -31.26
N ARG A 509 36.51 -3.19 -31.59
CA ARG A 509 36.97 -4.56 -31.38
C ARG A 509 36.92 -4.95 -29.91
N ARG A 510 37.54 -4.17 -29.03
CA ARG A 510 37.58 -4.41 -27.58
C ARG A 510 36.19 -4.45 -26.95
N PHE A 511 35.29 -3.53 -27.34
CA PHE A 511 33.92 -3.52 -26.83
C PHE A 511 33.09 -4.70 -27.33
N SER A 512 33.33 -5.19 -28.55
CA SER A 512 32.62 -6.36 -29.09
C SER A 512 33.02 -7.68 -28.41
N GLU A 513 34.25 -7.76 -27.90
CA GLU A 513 34.78 -8.91 -27.16
C GLU A 513 34.38 -8.90 -25.67
N ALA A 514 34.01 -7.74 -25.14
CA ALA A 514 33.67 -7.51 -23.74
C ALA A 514 32.32 -8.12 -23.32
N LYS A 515 32.18 -8.54 -22.06
CA LYS A 515 30.98 -9.23 -21.58
C LYS A 515 30.06 -8.29 -20.79
N LEU A 516 28.77 -8.31 -21.11
CA LEU A 516 27.75 -7.64 -20.31
C LEU A 516 27.63 -8.26 -18.90
N PRO A 517 27.22 -7.47 -17.90
CA PRO A 517 26.85 -7.95 -16.57
C PRO A 517 25.88 -9.14 -16.60
N HIS A 518 26.11 -10.13 -15.74
CA HIS A 518 25.28 -11.34 -15.70
C HIS A 518 23.80 -11.04 -15.40
N LYS A 519 23.52 -10.14 -14.44
CA LYS A 519 22.15 -9.75 -14.09
C LYS A 519 21.42 -9.14 -15.30
N ALA A 520 22.06 -8.18 -15.98
CA ALA A 520 21.50 -7.56 -17.18
C ALA A 520 21.27 -8.57 -18.32
N LEU A 521 22.16 -9.56 -18.50
CA LEU A 521 21.98 -10.61 -19.48
C LEU A 521 20.75 -11.49 -19.21
N VAL A 522 20.48 -11.82 -17.94
CA VAL A 522 19.28 -12.58 -17.54
C VAL A 522 18.03 -11.77 -17.88
N ASP A 523 17.97 -10.50 -17.48
CA ASP A 523 16.82 -9.64 -17.73
C ASP A 523 16.58 -9.38 -19.23
N LEU A 524 17.64 -9.18 -20.01
CA LEU A 524 17.56 -9.04 -21.47
C LEU A 524 17.10 -10.32 -22.17
N THR A 525 17.47 -11.49 -21.64
CA THR A 525 16.98 -12.78 -22.16
C THR A 525 15.48 -12.91 -21.92
N ASP A 526 15.03 -12.55 -20.72
CA ASP A 526 13.61 -12.52 -20.38
C ASP A 526 12.83 -11.50 -21.23
N TYR A 527 13.40 -10.33 -21.49
CA TYR A 527 12.84 -9.33 -22.40
C TYR A 527 12.67 -9.89 -23.82
N LEU A 528 13.73 -10.45 -24.40
CA LEU A 528 13.69 -11.02 -25.76
C LEU A 528 12.70 -12.19 -25.89
N SER A 529 12.49 -12.96 -24.83
CA SER A 529 11.50 -14.05 -24.82
C SER A 529 10.06 -13.58 -25.03
N ARG A 530 9.77 -12.28 -24.82
CA ARG A 530 8.43 -11.67 -24.97
C ARG A 530 8.29 -10.75 -26.17
N VAL A 531 9.39 -10.26 -26.73
CA VAL A 531 9.39 -9.30 -27.83
C VAL A 531 9.63 -10.02 -29.14
N GLU A 532 8.63 -10.05 -30.01
CA GLU A 532 8.71 -10.75 -31.31
C GLU A 532 8.93 -9.79 -32.50
N GLY A 533 8.84 -8.48 -32.28
CA GLY A 533 9.01 -7.45 -33.31
C GLY A 533 10.42 -6.86 -33.39
N PRO A 534 10.68 -5.97 -34.38
CA PRO A 534 11.97 -5.29 -34.52
C PRO A 534 12.35 -4.46 -33.28
N ILE A 535 13.65 -4.39 -33.01
CA ILE A 535 14.21 -3.71 -31.82
C ILE A 535 15.13 -2.58 -32.26
N ALA A 536 14.96 -1.40 -31.68
CA ALA A 536 15.88 -0.28 -31.84
C ALA A 536 16.74 -0.13 -30.57
N VAL A 537 18.04 -0.39 -30.69
CA VAL A 537 19.00 -0.19 -29.60
C VAL A 537 19.61 1.21 -29.75
N ARG A 538 19.39 2.07 -28.75
CA ARG A 538 19.72 3.50 -28.82
C ARG A 538 20.48 3.92 -27.59
N SER A 539 21.43 4.84 -27.74
CA SER A 539 22.01 5.54 -26.59
C SER A 539 21.03 6.58 -26.06
N SER A 540 21.08 6.80 -24.76
CA SER A 540 20.41 7.87 -24.03
C SER A 540 21.44 8.41 -23.03
N SER A 541 22.17 9.46 -23.40
CA SER A 541 23.30 9.91 -22.58
C SER A 541 22.88 10.92 -21.51
N LEU A 542 23.71 11.12 -20.49
CA LEU A 542 23.40 12.04 -19.39
C LEU A 542 23.28 13.49 -19.85
N LEU A 543 24.18 13.92 -20.72
CA LEU A 543 24.30 15.31 -21.18
C LEU A 543 23.31 15.67 -22.31
N GLU A 544 22.53 14.69 -22.78
CA GLU A 544 21.60 14.86 -23.90
C GLU A 544 20.46 15.85 -23.64
N ASP A 545 20.06 16.04 -22.37
CA ASP A 545 19.03 17.00 -21.95
C ASP A 545 19.61 18.36 -21.49
N SER A 546 20.89 18.67 -21.77
CA SER A 546 21.42 19.96 -21.35
C SER A 546 20.65 21.10 -22.05
N HIS A 547 20.05 22.01 -21.26
CA HIS A 547 19.18 23.08 -21.76
C HIS A 547 19.86 24.03 -22.77
N TYR A 548 21.20 24.08 -22.76
CA TYR A 548 21.98 25.02 -23.56
C TYR A 548 22.75 24.35 -24.71
N GLN A 549 22.96 23.03 -24.70
CA GLN A 549 23.71 22.29 -25.73
C GLN A 549 23.18 20.85 -25.90
N PRO A 550 22.21 20.60 -26.80
CA PRO A 550 21.67 19.26 -27.03
C PRO A 550 22.70 18.34 -27.74
N PHE A 551 22.95 17.15 -27.19
CA PHE A 551 23.84 16.12 -27.78
C PHE A 551 23.13 15.27 -28.87
N ALA A 552 22.37 15.93 -29.75
CA ALA A 552 21.57 15.22 -30.75
C ALA A 552 22.45 14.63 -31.88
N GLY A 553 22.45 13.29 -31.99
CA GLY A 553 23.03 12.58 -33.15
C GLY A 553 24.54 12.31 -33.07
N VAL A 554 25.13 12.40 -31.88
CA VAL A 554 26.56 12.09 -31.64
C VAL A 554 26.79 10.57 -31.57
N TYR A 555 25.83 9.84 -31.02
CA TYR A 555 25.97 8.40 -30.70
C TYR A 555 25.16 7.50 -31.63
N LYS A 556 25.55 6.22 -31.67
CA LYS A 556 24.98 5.23 -32.59
C LYS A 556 23.58 4.77 -32.15
N THR A 557 22.75 4.45 -33.14
CA THR A 557 21.51 3.67 -32.98
C THR A 557 21.60 2.46 -33.90
N VAL A 558 21.28 1.28 -33.39
CA VAL A 558 21.32 0.01 -34.13
C VAL A 558 19.91 -0.56 -34.23
N MET A 559 19.47 -0.87 -35.45
CA MET A 559 18.16 -1.48 -35.71
C MET A 559 18.34 -2.98 -35.92
N LEU A 560 17.60 -3.78 -35.16
CA LEU A 560 17.61 -5.24 -35.23
C LEU A 560 16.26 -5.74 -35.77
N PRO A 561 16.24 -6.63 -36.77
CA PRO A 561 15.00 -7.21 -37.26
C PRO A 561 14.35 -8.14 -36.22
N ASN A 562 15.15 -8.80 -35.38
CA ASN A 562 14.69 -9.69 -34.30
C ASN A 562 13.83 -10.90 -34.75
N LEU A 563 14.07 -11.41 -35.96
CA LEU A 563 13.23 -12.44 -36.61
C LEU A 563 13.72 -13.89 -36.49
N HIS A 564 14.92 -14.12 -35.94
CA HIS A 564 15.51 -15.47 -35.94
C HIS A 564 14.79 -16.41 -34.96
N PRO A 565 14.43 -17.66 -35.32
CA PRO A 565 13.66 -18.54 -34.43
C PRO A 565 14.41 -18.93 -33.15
N ASP A 566 15.74 -19.05 -33.21
CA ASP A 566 16.58 -19.32 -32.04
C ASP A 566 16.81 -18.04 -31.20
N LEU A 567 16.32 -18.06 -29.96
CA LEU A 567 16.50 -17.01 -28.97
C LEU A 567 17.98 -16.71 -28.68
N GLN A 568 18.86 -17.71 -28.72
CA GLN A 568 20.30 -17.51 -28.46
C GLN A 568 20.97 -16.70 -29.57
N VAL A 569 20.55 -16.87 -30.82
CA VAL A 569 21.01 -16.04 -31.94
C VAL A 569 20.54 -14.60 -31.75
N ARG A 570 19.27 -14.40 -31.41
CA ARG A 570 18.69 -13.07 -31.15
C ARG A 570 19.38 -12.36 -29.99
N MET A 571 19.69 -13.10 -28.92
CA MET A 571 20.41 -12.58 -27.77
C MET A 571 21.82 -12.12 -28.14
N ARG A 572 22.57 -12.91 -28.92
CA ARG A 572 23.90 -12.51 -29.42
C ARG A 572 23.83 -11.21 -30.25
N GLN A 573 22.85 -11.10 -31.15
CA GLN A 573 22.65 -9.90 -31.97
C GLN A 573 22.32 -8.66 -31.10
N LEU A 574 21.47 -8.83 -30.08
CA LEU A 574 21.14 -7.75 -29.14
C LEU A 574 22.36 -7.31 -28.32
N THR A 575 23.12 -8.25 -27.78
CA THR A 575 24.36 -7.94 -27.04
C THR A 575 25.36 -7.19 -27.92
N GLN A 576 25.57 -7.63 -29.16
CA GLN A 576 26.44 -6.94 -30.11
C GLN A 576 25.97 -5.51 -30.42
N ALA A 577 24.67 -5.31 -30.57
CA ALA A 577 24.11 -3.98 -30.77
C ALA A 577 24.34 -3.07 -29.56
N ILE A 578 24.15 -3.57 -28.34
CA ILE A 578 24.40 -2.82 -27.09
C ILE A 578 25.87 -2.43 -26.98
N GLN A 579 26.80 -3.38 -27.19
CA GLN A 579 28.24 -3.13 -27.17
C GLN A 579 28.65 -2.06 -28.19
N GLN A 580 28.09 -2.09 -29.40
CA GLN A 580 28.36 -1.05 -30.42
C GLN A 580 27.85 0.33 -30.01
N VAL A 581 26.70 0.39 -29.33
CA VAL A 581 26.17 1.66 -28.80
C VAL A 581 27.08 2.18 -27.69
N TYR A 582 27.51 1.34 -26.76
CA TYR A 582 28.48 1.71 -25.70
C TYR A 582 29.84 2.14 -26.26
N ALA A 583 30.35 1.45 -27.27
CA ALA A 583 31.60 1.83 -27.95
C ALA A 583 31.49 3.22 -28.59
N SER A 584 30.30 3.58 -29.09
CA SER A 584 30.11 4.87 -29.78
C SER A 584 30.38 6.09 -28.90
N THR A 585 30.24 5.96 -27.58
CA THR A 585 30.55 6.99 -26.58
C THR A 585 32.03 7.40 -26.59
N PHE A 586 32.92 6.50 -26.99
CA PHE A 586 34.37 6.71 -26.98
C PHE A 586 34.98 6.93 -28.37
N THR A 587 34.17 7.02 -29.42
CA THR A 587 34.68 7.32 -30.76
C THR A 587 35.36 8.68 -30.82
N LEU A 588 36.34 8.86 -31.71
CA LEU A 588 37.00 10.16 -31.94
C LEU A 588 35.98 11.28 -32.15
N ARG A 589 34.93 11.02 -32.94
CA ARG A 589 33.85 11.98 -33.16
C ARG A 589 33.15 12.38 -31.87
N ALA A 590 32.84 11.43 -30.98
CA ALA A 590 32.22 11.72 -29.69
C ALA A 590 33.17 12.51 -28.77
N LYS A 591 34.45 12.12 -28.72
CA LYS A 591 35.49 12.82 -27.95
C LYS A 591 35.69 14.26 -28.41
N SER A 592 35.82 14.49 -29.72
CA SER A 592 35.97 15.83 -30.29
C SER A 592 34.73 16.69 -30.03
N TYR A 593 33.54 16.10 -30.05
CA TYR A 593 32.32 16.81 -29.71
C TYR A 593 32.31 17.24 -28.24
N ILE A 594 32.63 16.34 -27.31
CA ILE A 594 32.68 16.64 -25.87
C ILE A 594 33.76 17.67 -25.55
N ALA A 595 34.93 17.59 -26.19
CA ALA A 595 36.00 18.58 -26.03
C ALA A 595 35.60 20.01 -26.46
N ALA A 596 34.57 20.16 -27.29
CA ALA A 596 34.00 21.45 -27.69
C ALA A 596 32.94 21.98 -26.69
N THR A 597 32.67 21.24 -25.62
CA THR A 597 31.71 21.59 -24.55
C THR A 597 32.45 21.78 -23.22
N PRO A 598 31.84 22.41 -22.19
CA PRO A 598 32.46 22.54 -20.87
C PRO A 598 32.47 21.23 -20.07
N TYR A 599 31.88 20.16 -20.59
CA TYR A 599 31.76 18.87 -19.93
C TYR A 599 32.99 18.00 -20.14
N ARG A 600 33.24 17.09 -19.20
CA ARG A 600 34.35 16.13 -19.32
C ARG A 600 33.85 14.80 -19.87
N LEU A 601 34.71 14.12 -20.62
CA LEU A 601 34.41 12.79 -21.17
C LEU A 601 34.12 11.75 -20.07
N GLU A 602 34.69 11.93 -18.87
CA GLU A 602 34.43 11.10 -17.70
C GLU A 602 33.01 11.27 -17.11
N GLU A 603 32.34 12.38 -17.41
CA GLU A 603 30.98 12.69 -16.93
C GLU A 603 29.90 12.10 -17.85
N GLU A 604 30.27 11.67 -19.05
CA GLU A 604 29.33 11.12 -20.04
C GLU A 604 29.19 9.60 -19.87
N LYS A 605 27.93 9.14 -19.79
CA LYS A 605 27.54 7.74 -19.61
C LYS A 605 26.37 7.37 -20.51
#